data_AF-A0A819SG13-F1
#
_entry.id   AF-A0A819SG13-F1
#
_cell.length_a   1.000
_cell.length_b   1.000
_cell.length_c   1.000
_cell.angle_alpha   90.00
_cell.angle_beta   90.00
_cell.angle_gamma   90.00
#
_symmetry.space_group_name_H-M   'P 1'
#
loop_
_entity.id
_entity.type
_entity.pdbx_description
1 polymer ?
#
loop_
_entity_poly.entity_id
_entity_poly.type
_entity_poly.pdbx_seq_one_letter_code
_entity_poly.pdbx_strand_id
1 'polypeptide(L)'
;MDPIGRGIARRGPGVPWTNGIVPYEISSVFNSTQQEFIIASMEKLERLIAINNVQCIRFRPKVSSDLYYIPIVNGSGCSSYVIDMLNTSYDYASVMHYPPNAFSVNNRPTIEPLQPNVTIGQRFNLSSIDIQEVRILYNCSATGVTLPQITITTTSN
;
A
#
# COMPACT_ATOMS: atom_id res chain seq x y z
N MET A 1 2.53 13.79 -13.27
CA MET A 1 1.92 12.70 -14.07
C MET A 1 2.24 11.42 -13.32
N ASP A 2 1.26 10.89 -12.59
CA ASP A 2 1.47 9.70 -11.78
C ASP A 2 1.57 8.45 -12.65
N PRO A 3 2.57 7.57 -12.41
CA PRO A 3 2.72 6.34 -13.17
C PRO A 3 1.59 5.35 -12.81
N ILE A 4 0.87 4.93 -13.85
CA ILE A 4 -0.33 4.10 -13.81
C ILE A 4 0.10 2.62 -13.74
N GLY A 5 -0.20 1.88 -12.67
CA GLY A 5 0.15 0.46 -12.52
C GLY A 5 -1.08 -0.45 -12.34
N ARG A 6 -1.27 -1.52 -13.16
CA ARG A 6 -2.23 -2.60 -12.84
C ARG A 6 -1.58 -3.78 -12.12
N GLY A 7 -1.82 -3.89 -10.81
CA GLY A 7 -1.41 -4.98 -9.93
C GLY A 7 -2.38 -6.16 -9.86
N ILE A 8 -1.97 -7.34 -10.33
CA ILE A 8 -2.61 -8.62 -10.01
C ILE A 8 -2.20 -9.02 -8.59
N ALA A 9 -3.14 -9.25 -7.68
CA ALA A 9 -2.90 -10.01 -6.45
C ALA A 9 -3.84 -11.22 -6.49
N ARG A 10 -3.30 -12.43 -6.64
CA ARG A 10 -4.10 -13.67 -6.72
C ARG A 10 -3.91 -14.60 -5.52
N ARG A 11 -3.89 -14.05 -4.30
CA ARG A 11 -4.44 -14.81 -3.17
C ARG A 11 -5.92 -14.44 -3.09
N GLY A 12 -6.80 -15.40 -2.77
CA GLY A 12 -8.25 -15.23 -2.87
C GLY A 12 -8.80 -13.95 -2.17
N PRO A 13 -10.06 -13.57 -2.47
CA PRO A 13 -10.66 -12.36 -1.91
C PRO A 13 -10.47 -12.29 -0.38
N GLY A 14 -9.98 -11.16 0.13
CA GLY A 14 -9.89 -10.91 1.57
C GLY A 14 -8.65 -11.45 2.29
N VAL A 15 -7.65 -12.04 1.61
CA VAL A 15 -6.46 -12.61 2.30
C VAL A 15 -5.24 -11.71 2.18
N PRO A 16 -4.62 -11.26 3.30
CA PRO A 16 -3.43 -10.42 3.26
C PRO A 16 -2.20 -11.17 2.74
N TRP A 17 -1.19 -10.42 2.32
CA TRP A 17 0.08 -11.00 1.88
C TRP A 17 0.77 -11.74 3.04
N THR A 18 1.18 -12.98 2.80
CA THR A 18 1.80 -13.81 3.86
C THR A 18 3.05 -13.13 4.39
N ASN A 19 3.13 -13.06 5.72
CA ASN A 19 4.23 -12.41 6.46
C ASN A 19 4.43 -10.94 6.09
N GLY A 20 3.42 -10.28 5.50
CA GLY A 20 3.54 -8.91 5.04
C GLY A 20 4.46 -8.72 3.83
N ILE A 21 4.91 -9.80 3.18
CA ILE A 21 5.81 -9.71 2.04
C ILE A 21 5.00 -9.55 0.76
N VAL A 22 5.24 -8.45 0.05
CA VAL A 22 4.56 -8.09 -1.19
C VAL A 22 5.58 -8.12 -2.34
N PRO A 23 5.72 -9.25 -3.06
CA PRO A 23 6.57 -9.30 -4.24
C PRO A 23 5.98 -8.43 -5.35
N TYR A 24 6.81 -7.68 -6.06
CA TYR A 24 6.40 -6.86 -7.20
C TYR A 24 7.31 -7.03 -8.42
N GLU A 25 6.79 -6.68 -9.58
CA GLU A 25 7.53 -6.60 -10.84
C GLU A 25 7.12 -5.32 -11.56
N ILE A 26 8.08 -4.45 -11.89
CA ILE A 26 7.80 -3.22 -12.63
C ILE A 26 8.03 -3.45 -14.13
N SER A 27 7.02 -3.15 -14.94
CA SER A 27 7.12 -3.26 -16.39
C SER A 27 8.20 -2.32 -16.94
N SER A 28 8.91 -2.79 -17.95
CA SER A 28 9.91 -2.02 -18.69
C SER A 28 9.34 -0.80 -19.44
N VAL A 29 8.01 -0.64 -19.50
CA VAL A 29 7.38 0.57 -20.04
C VAL A 29 7.70 1.82 -19.20
N PHE A 30 8.01 1.64 -17.92
CA PHE A 30 8.43 2.73 -17.05
C PHE A 30 9.94 2.98 -17.21
N ASN A 31 10.30 4.23 -17.44
CA ASN A 31 11.71 4.65 -17.44
C ASN A 31 12.30 4.65 -16.01
N SER A 32 13.61 4.85 -15.89
CA SER A 32 14.32 4.81 -14.60
C SER A 32 13.74 5.77 -13.57
N THR A 33 13.42 7.01 -13.94
CA THR A 33 12.84 8.00 -13.03
C THR A 33 11.45 7.59 -12.54
N GLN A 34 10.63 7.01 -13.42
CA GLN A 34 9.31 6.50 -13.03
C GLN A 34 9.43 5.28 -12.11
N GLN A 35 10.35 4.37 -12.39
CA GLN A 35 10.63 3.23 -11.53
C GLN A 35 11.12 3.68 -10.15
N GLU A 36 12.01 4.68 -10.09
CA GLU A 36 12.49 5.26 -8.84
C GLU A 36 11.34 5.88 -8.03
N PHE A 37 10.43 6.61 -8.67
CA PHE A 37 9.26 7.17 -7.99
C PHE A 37 8.33 6.09 -7.42
N ILE A 38 8.09 5.03 -8.18
CA ILE A 38 7.29 3.87 -7.76
C ILE A 38 7.94 3.20 -6.53
N ILE A 39 9.25 2.94 -6.59
CA ILE A 39 10.01 2.29 -5.52
C ILE A 39 10.03 3.18 -4.27
N ALA A 40 10.34 4.47 -4.42
CA ALA A 40 10.37 5.42 -3.31
C ALA A 40 9.00 5.54 -2.63
N SER A 41 7.90 5.42 -3.38
CA SER A 41 6.55 5.43 -2.83
C SER A 41 6.26 4.17 -2.00
N MET A 42 6.73 2.99 -2.43
CA MET A 42 6.64 1.75 -1.63
C MET A 42 7.46 1.85 -0.35
N GLU A 43 8.69 2.36 -0.43
CA GLU A 43 9.53 2.56 0.76
C GLU A 43 8.90 3.55 1.74
N LYS A 44 8.31 4.64 1.21
CA LYS A 44 7.57 5.61 2.03
C LYS A 44 6.41 4.93 2.75
N LEU A 45 5.65 4.07 2.06
CA LEU A 45 4.55 3.30 2.64
C LEU A 45 5.04 2.40 3.79
N GLU A 46 6.10 1.62 3.57
CA GLU A 46 6.71 0.78 4.62
C GLU A 46 7.11 1.59 5.85
N ARG A 47 7.76 2.73 5.65
CA ARG A 47 8.23 3.60 6.73
C ARG A 47 7.08 4.21 7.53
N LEU A 48 6.00 4.64 6.87
CA LEU A 48 4.83 5.22 7.55
C LEU A 48 4.07 4.19 8.39
N ILE A 49 3.99 2.95 7.92
CA ILE A 49 3.27 1.87 8.60
C ILE A 49 4.09 1.25 9.73
N ALA A 50 5.42 1.26 9.65
CA ALA A 50 6.28 0.71 10.69
C ALA A 50 5.96 1.29 12.09
N ILE A 51 6.11 0.48 13.12
CA ILE A 51 5.90 0.85 14.52
C ILE A 51 7.12 0.44 15.34
N ASN A 52 7.71 1.35 16.11
CA ASN A 52 8.94 1.09 16.89
C ASN A 52 10.06 0.43 16.06
N ASN A 53 10.23 0.87 14.80
CA ASN A 53 11.18 0.30 13.85
C ASN A 53 10.92 -1.16 13.42
N VAL A 54 9.75 -1.71 13.75
CA VAL A 54 9.29 -3.03 13.27
C VAL A 54 8.53 -2.83 11.96
N GLN A 55 9.08 -3.40 10.88
CA GLN A 55 8.40 -3.51 9.59
C GLN A 55 7.45 -4.71 9.60
N CYS A 56 6.19 -4.48 9.23
CA CYS A 56 5.18 -5.53 9.11
C CYS A 56 4.61 -5.65 7.68
N ILE A 57 5.00 -4.75 6.79
CA ILE A 57 4.87 -4.89 5.33
C ILE A 57 6.22 -4.63 4.72
N ARG A 58 6.54 -5.39 3.68
CA ARG A 58 7.74 -5.23 2.89
C ARG A 58 7.48 -5.52 1.42
N PHE A 59 7.70 -4.52 0.59
CA PHE A 59 7.80 -4.67 -0.84
C PHE A 59 9.19 -5.19 -1.20
N ARG A 60 9.24 -6.13 -2.13
CA ARG A 60 10.51 -6.58 -2.70
C ARG A 60 10.35 -6.96 -4.17
N PRO A 61 11.42 -6.87 -4.98
CA PRO A 61 11.43 -7.49 -6.29
C PRO A 61 11.03 -8.96 -6.21
N LYS A 62 10.23 -9.39 -7.17
CA LYS A 62 9.85 -10.78 -7.39
C LYS A 62 11.08 -11.66 -7.65
N VAL A 63 11.02 -12.90 -7.18
CA VAL A 63 11.93 -14.00 -7.54
C VAL A 63 11.18 -15.11 -8.29
N SER A 64 11.90 -16.08 -8.84
CA SER A 64 11.30 -17.18 -9.64
C SER A 64 10.35 -18.07 -8.84
N SER A 65 10.51 -18.17 -7.52
CA SER A 65 9.66 -18.97 -6.63
C SER A 65 8.37 -18.26 -6.20
N ASP A 66 8.20 -16.97 -6.51
CA ASP A 66 6.98 -16.24 -6.18
C ASP A 66 5.83 -16.64 -7.11
N LEU A 67 4.87 -17.39 -6.57
CA LEU A 67 3.65 -17.76 -7.28
C LEU A 67 2.67 -16.57 -7.41
N TYR A 68 2.75 -15.60 -6.50
CA TYR A 68 1.89 -14.43 -6.44
C TYR A 68 2.73 -13.17 -6.24
N TYR A 69 2.45 -12.14 -7.04
CA TYR A 69 3.18 -10.87 -7.02
C TYR A 69 2.35 -9.78 -7.70
N ILE A 70 2.64 -8.52 -7.43
CA ILE A 70 2.01 -7.35 -8.05
C ILE A 70 2.79 -6.98 -9.33
N PRO A 71 2.28 -7.25 -10.54
CA PRO A 71 2.78 -6.60 -11.74
C PRO A 71 2.44 -5.11 -11.71
N ILE A 72 3.36 -4.24 -12.08
CA ILE A 72 3.13 -2.80 -12.18
C ILE A 72 3.27 -2.46 -13.65
N VAL A 73 2.15 -2.21 -14.30
CA VAL A 73 2.05 -2.06 -15.75
C VAL A 73 1.26 -0.81 -16.13
N ASN A 74 1.65 -0.13 -17.20
CA ASN A 74 0.93 1.00 -17.74
C ASN A 74 -0.32 0.55 -18.52
N GLY A 75 -1.49 0.63 -17.89
CA GLY A 75 -2.78 0.24 -18.47
C GLY A 75 -3.74 1.42 -18.71
N SER A 76 -4.96 1.11 -19.17
CA SER A 76 -6.05 2.11 -19.21
C SER A 76 -6.55 2.37 -17.79
N GLY A 77 -6.09 3.47 -17.19
CA GLY A 77 -6.43 3.93 -15.85
C GLY A 77 -5.73 3.23 -14.68
N CYS A 78 -5.79 3.84 -13.50
CA CYS A 78 -5.21 3.30 -12.27
C CYS A 78 -6.23 2.37 -11.56
N SER A 79 -5.87 1.09 -11.40
CA SER A 79 -6.71 0.14 -10.66
C SER A 79 -5.87 -1.01 -10.09
N SER A 80 -6.31 -1.55 -8.96
CA SER A 80 -5.73 -2.73 -8.33
C SER A 80 -6.85 -3.58 -7.74
N TYR A 81 -6.58 -4.86 -7.51
CA TYR A 81 -7.46 -5.68 -6.68
C TYR A 81 -7.39 -5.23 -5.22
N VAL A 82 -8.53 -5.32 -4.53
CA VAL A 82 -8.74 -4.84 -3.16
C VAL A 82 -8.85 -6.01 -2.18
N ILE A 83 -8.43 -5.75 -0.95
CA ILE A 83 -8.61 -6.61 0.22
C ILE A 83 -9.76 -6.08 1.10
N ASP A 84 -10.17 -6.89 2.08
CA ASP A 84 -11.29 -6.70 3.00
C ASP A 84 -11.40 -5.31 3.64
N MET A 85 -12.63 -4.92 3.97
CA MET A 85 -12.93 -3.69 4.70
C MET A 85 -12.89 -3.98 6.20
N LEU A 86 -12.05 -3.23 6.93
CA LEU A 86 -12.08 -3.27 8.38
C LEU A 86 -13.25 -2.43 8.90
N ASN A 87 -13.84 -2.82 10.03
CA ASN A 87 -14.94 -2.09 10.66
C ASN A 87 -14.43 -0.87 11.45
N THR A 88 -13.74 0.04 10.76
CA THR A 88 -13.23 1.31 11.26
C THR A 88 -14.22 2.45 11.01
N SER A 89 -14.00 3.58 11.69
CA SER A 89 -14.78 4.80 11.43
C SER A 89 -14.50 5.35 10.03
N TYR A 90 -15.53 5.90 9.39
CA TYR A 90 -15.39 6.52 8.08
C TYR A 90 -14.39 7.68 8.08
N ASP A 91 -13.38 7.60 7.22
CA ASP A 91 -12.32 8.59 7.14
C ASP A 91 -12.44 9.48 5.90
N TYR A 92 -12.95 10.70 6.08
CA TYR A 92 -13.01 11.72 5.03
C TYR A 92 -11.63 12.13 4.48
N ALA A 93 -10.59 12.02 5.31
CA ALA A 93 -9.23 12.40 4.96
C ALA A 93 -8.42 11.25 4.34
N SER A 94 -8.99 10.06 4.20
CA SER A 94 -8.32 8.90 3.61
C SER A 94 -7.80 9.23 2.21
N VAL A 95 -6.59 8.76 1.89
CA VAL A 95 -6.03 8.90 0.53
C VAL A 95 -6.88 8.15 -0.51
N MET A 96 -7.66 7.16 -0.05
CA MET A 96 -8.55 6.34 -0.85
C MET A 96 -9.90 7.03 -1.12
N HIS A 97 -10.21 8.13 -0.42
CA HIS A 97 -11.46 8.85 -0.62
C HIS A 97 -11.46 9.60 -1.96
N TYR A 98 -12.57 9.55 -2.69
CA TYR A 98 -12.73 10.32 -3.93
C TYR A 98 -12.88 11.83 -3.68
N PRO A 99 -12.41 12.70 -4.58
CA PRO A 99 -12.70 14.13 -4.52
C PRO A 99 -14.18 14.42 -4.80
N PRO A 100 -14.68 15.63 -4.46
CA PRO A 100 -16.11 15.94 -4.53
C PRO A 100 -16.73 15.78 -5.93
N ASN A 101 -15.96 16.04 -6.98
CA ASN A 101 -16.41 16.02 -8.38
C ASN A 101 -15.97 14.76 -9.14
N ALA A 102 -15.58 13.68 -8.44
CA ALA A 102 -15.15 12.44 -9.09
C ALA A 102 -16.23 11.92 -10.04
N PHE A 103 -15.83 11.62 -11.28
CA PHE A 103 -16.71 11.14 -12.37
C PHE A 103 -17.88 12.09 -12.73
N SER A 104 -17.81 13.36 -12.34
CA SER A 104 -18.82 14.35 -12.69
C SER A 104 -18.77 14.68 -14.18
N VAL A 105 -19.95 14.72 -14.83
CA VAL A 105 -20.09 15.10 -16.25
C VAL A 105 -20.21 16.62 -16.44
N ASN A 106 -20.57 17.35 -15.38
CA ASN A 106 -20.87 18.78 -15.42
C ASN A 106 -20.07 19.57 -14.38
N ASN A 107 -19.02 18.96 -13.82
CA ASN A 107 -18.16 19.49 -12.77
C ASN A 107 -18.88 19.90 -11.47
N ARG A 108 -20.12 19.45 -11.26
CA ARG A 108 -20.82 19.60 -9.97
C ARG A 108 -20.39 18.48 -9.02
N PRO A 109 -20.45 18.70 -7.70
CA PRO A 109 -20.20 17.66 -6.72
C PRO A 109 -21.08 16.43 -6.99
N THR A 110 -20.47 15.26 -7.04
CA THR A 110 -21.11 13.94 -7.02
C THR A 110 -21.08 13.34 -5.61
N ILE A 111 -20.21 13.87 -4.74
CA ILE A 111 -20.07 13.47 -3.34
C ILE A 111 -20.03 14.74 -2.48
N GLU A 112 -20.93 14.82 -1.51
CA GLU A 112 -21.00 15.92 -0.54
C GLU A 112 -20.86 15.35 0.88
N PRO A 113 -19.86 15.78 1.67
CA PRO A 113 -19.73 15.35 3.05
C PRO A 113 -20.91 15.77 3.92
N LEU A 114 -21.35 14.87 4.81
CA LEU A 114 -22.40 15.20 5.79
C LEU A 114 -21.86 16.02 6.96
N GLN A 115 -20.56 15.89 7.26
CA GLN A 115 -19.91 16.67 8.30
C GLN A 115 -19.53 18.05 7.74
N PRO A 116 -19.84 19.15 8.44
CA PRO A 116 -19.47 20.48 7.98
C PRO A 116 -17.95 20.68 8.03
N ASN A 117 -17.43 21.47 7.09
CA ASN A 117 -16.02 21.89 7.02
C ASN A 117 -14.97 20.77 6.88
N VAL A 118 -15.34 19.62 6.32
CA VAL A 118 -14.38 18.56 5.97
C VAL A 118 -14.02 18.61 4.49
N THR A 119 -12.75 18.31 4.18
CA THR A 119 -12.24 18.23 2.81
C THR A 119 -12.02 16.76 2.45
N ILE A 120 -12.43 16.38 1.24
CA ILE A 120 -12.28 15.01 0.72
C ILE A 120 -11.42 15.01 -0.55
N GLY A 121 -10.78 13.87 -0.84
CA GLY A 121 -10.06 13.67 -2.10
C GLY A 121 -8.59 14.07 -2.11
N GLN A 122 -7.97 14.21 -0.93
CA GLN A 122 -6.53 14.47 -0.84
C GLN A 122 -5.71 13.30 -1.44
N ARG A 123 -4.53 13.60 -2.01
CA ARG A 123 -3.62 12.62 -2.64
C ARG A 123 -2.18 12.74 -2.12
N PHE A 124 -2.00 13.39 -0.96
CA PHE A 124 -0.68 13.79 -0.48
C PHE A 124 -0.04 12.74 0.43
N ASN A 125 -0.78 12.23 1.40
CA ASN A 125 -0.29 11.28 2.40
C ASN A 125 -1.39 10.33 2.87
N LEU A 126 -1.00 9.22 3.49
CA LEU A 126 -1.92 8.41 4.26
C LEU A 126 -2.46 9.19 5.47
N SER A 127 -3.72 8.99 5.80
CA SER A 127 -4.28 9.43 7.06
C SER A 127 -3.82 8.54 8.23
N SER A 128 -4.14 8.95 9.46
CA SER A 128 -3.91 8.11 10.64
C SER A 128 -4.74 6.83 10.62
N ILE A 129 -5.97 6.88 10.07
CA ILE A 129 -6.87 5.74 9.97
C ILE A 129 -6.35 4.78 8.88
N ASP A 130 -5.92 5.29 7.72
CA ASP A 130 -5.28 4.48 6.66
C ASP A 130 -4.11 3.66 7.24
N ILE A 131 -3.22 4.30 8.01
CA ILE A 131 -2.08 3.63 8.64
C ILE A 131 -2.54 2.60 9.67
N GLN A 132 -3.54 2.93 10.50
CA GLN A 132 -4.03 2.05 11.55
C GLN A 132 -4.71 0.80 10.98
N GLU A 133 -5.51 0.94 9.93
CA GLU A 133 -6.16 -0.18 9.23
C GLU A 133 -5.13 -1.18 8.73
N VAL A 134 -4.09 -0.69 8.05
CA VAL A 134 -3.02 -1.55 7.57
C VAL A 134 -2.28 -2.22 8.73
N ARG A 135 -2.05 -1.50 9.83
CA ARG A 135 -1.43 -2.08 11.03
C ARG A 135 -2.26 -3.20 11.66
N ILE A 136 -3.58 -3.03 11.72
CA ILE A 136 -4.50 -4.05 12.23
C ILE A 136 -4.51 -5.26 11.29
N LEU A 137 -4.62 -5.03 9.97
CA LEU A 137 -4.68 -6.09 8.96
C LEU A 137 -3.44 -7.00 8.99
N TYR A 138 -2.26 -6.43 9.21
CA TYR A 138 -1.00 -7.17 9.27
C TYR A 138 -0.52 -7.46 10.70
N ASN A 139 -1.37 -7.24 11.70
CA ASN A 139 -1.04 -7.44 13.13
C ASN A 139 0.30 -6.83 13.53
N CYS A 140 0.54 -5.59 13.11
CA CYS A 140 1.78 -4.85 13.35
C CYS A 140 1.87 -4.46 14.83
N SER A 141 2.50 -5.30 15.65
CA SER A 141 2.66 -5.06 17.08
C SER A 141 4.03 -4.44 17.42
N ALA A 142 4.03 -3.46 18.32
CA ALA A 142 5.22 -2.88 18.96
C ALA A 142 6.09 -3.92 19.70
N THR A 143 5.47 -5.01 20.15
CA THR A 143 6.12 -6.18 20.72
C THR A 143 6.43 -7.17 19.60
N GLY A 144 7.46 -6.92 18.81
CA GLY A 144 7.98 -7.91 17.89
C GLY A 144 8.42 -9.15 18.67
N VAL A 145 7.73 -10.27 18.49
CA VAL A 145 8.42 -11.55 18.63
C VAL A 145 9.53 -11.52 17.58
N THR A 146 10.77 -11.47 18.06
CA THR A 146 11.97 -11.49 17.24
C THR A 146 11.93 -12.72 16.33
N LEU A 147 12.01 -12.52 15.01
CA LEU A 147 12.43 -13.59 14.11
C LEU A 147 13.78 -14.13 14.65
N PRO A 148 14.00 -15.45 14.73
CA PRO A 148 15.21 -15.99 15.32
C PRO A 148 16.41 -15.42 14.58
N GLN A 149 17.29 -14.73 15.32
CA GLN A 149 18.55 -14.25 14.79
C GLN A 149 19.33 -15.48 14.30
N ILE A 150 19.69 -15.48 13.02
CA ILE A 150 20.69 -16.42 12.51
C ILE A 150 21.95 -16.17 13.34
N THR A 151 22.32 -17.15 14.16
CA THR A 151 23.51 -17.12 14.98
C THR A 151 24.71 -17.16 14.05
N ILE A 152 25.34 -16.02 13.79
CA ILE A 152 26.67 -16.01 13.19
C ILE A 152 27.61 -16.48 14.29
N THR A 153 28.01 -17.74 14.23
CA THR A 153 29.11 -18.28 15.04
C THR A 153 30.38 -17.54 14.68
N THR A 154 30.79 -16.61 15.54
CA THR A 154 32.15 -16.09 15.57
C THR A 154 33.05 -17.15 16.20
N THR A 155 33.74 -17.92 15.36
CA THR A 155 34.88 -18.72 15.82
C THR A 155 36.11 -17.81 15.79
N SER A 156 36.50 -17.31 16.95
CA SER A 156 37.85 -16.83 17.19
C SER A 156 38.79 -18.02 17.37
N ASN A 157 39.88 -18.04 16.61
CA ASN A 157 41.20 -18.57 16.98
C ASN A 157 42.23 -17.92 16.05
#